data_AF-A0AAD8CNR4-F1
#
_entry.id   AF-A0AAD8CNR4-F1
#
_cell.length_a   1.000
_cell.length_b   1.000
_cell.length_c   1.000
_cell.angle_alpha   90.00
_cell.angle_beta   90.00
_cell.angle_gamma   90.00
#
_symmetry.space_group_name_H-M   'P 1'
#
loop_
_entity.id
_entity.type
_entity.pdbx_description
1 polymer ?
#
loop_
_entity_poly.entity_id
_entity_poly.type
_entity_poly.pdbx_seq_one_letter_code
_entity_poly.pdbx_strand_id
1 'polypeptide(L)' 'MEKTMPKFIPKSKAPGVDICGGYYYRHIIRSDLGCLMSSSNFNKGSDLALHSLHPSCRGGDSYLCDNKYFYIIKGDEYRG' A
#
# COMPACT_ATOMS: atom_id res chain seq x y z
N MET A 1 -11.02 14.58 -28.10
CA MET A 1 -10.94 13.16 -27.68
C MET A 1 -10.90 13.13 -26.17
N GLU A 2 -12.02 12.77 -25.54
CA GLU A 2 -12.10 12.65 -24.08
C GLU A 2 -11.33 11.39 -23.66
N LYS A 3 -10.23 11.57 -22.94
CA LYS A 3 -9.39 10.49 -22.45
C LYS A 3 -10.16 9.82 -21.32
N THR A 4 -10.79 8.67 -21.58
CA THR A 4 -11.46 7.87 -20.55
C THR A 4 -10.46 7.60 -19.43
N MET A 5 -10.65 8.25 -18.28
CA MET A 5 -9.86 7.92 -17.09
C MET A 5 -10.16 6.46 -16.74
N PRO A 6 -9.13 5.64 -16.47
CA PRO A 6 -9.36 4.26 -16.06
C PRO A 6 -10.24 4.29 -14.80
N LYS A 7 -11.33 3.52 -14.84
CA LYS A 7 -12.20 3.33 -13.67
C LYS A 7 -11.34 2.88 -12.50
N PHE A 8 -11.55 3.48 -11.32
CA PHE A 8 -10.98 2.99 -10.07
C PHE A 8 -11.23 1.49 -9.95
N ILE A 9 -10.16 0.72 -9.73
CA ILE A 9 -10.25 -0.72 -9.54
C ILE A 9 -10.78 -0.96 -8.12
N PRO A 10 -11.93 -1.63 -7.94
CA PRO A 10 -12.42 -1.97 -6.60
C PRO A 10 -11.42 -2.86 -5.88
N LYS A 11 -11.29 -2.71 -4.55
CA LYS A 11 -10.44 -3.56 -3.70
C LYS A 11 -10.69 -5.06 -3.90
N SER A 12 -11.95 -5.46 -4.10
CA SER A 12 -12.31 -6.86 -4.39
C SER A 12 -11.69 -7.41 -5.68
N LYS A 13 -11.25 -6.55 -6.59
CA LYS A 13 -10.54 -6.90 -7.83
C LYS A 13 -9.03 -6.65 -7.78
N ALA A 14 -8.51 -6.18 -6.65
CA ALA A 14 -7.08 -5.97 -6.40
C ALA A 14 -6.69 -6.49 -5.00
N PRO A 15 -6.95 -7.79 -4.68
CA PRO A 15 -6.61 -8.34 -3.38
C PRO A 15 -5.11 -8.27 -3.12
N GLY A 16 -4.73 -7.94 -1.89
CA GLY A 16 -3.32 -7.79 -1.49
C GLY A 16 -2.65 -6.52 -2.01
N VAL A 17 -3.38 -5.62 -2.67
CA VAL A 17 -2.88 -4.29 -3.07
C VAL A 17 -3.52 -3.23 -2.21
N ASP A 18 -2.70 -2.33 -1.67
CA ASP A 18 -3.19 -1.20 -0.89
C ASP A 18 -2.25 0.00 -0.95
N ILE A 19 -2.75 1.14 -0.45
CA ILE A 19 -1.94 2.32 -0.22
C ILE A 19 -2.12 2.79 1.22
N CYS A 20 -1.02 3.18 1.86
CA CYS A 20 -1.05 3.86 3.16
C CYS A 20 0.04 4.93 3.17
N GLY A 21 -0.03 5.93 4.04
CA GLY A 21 1.03 6.92 4.13
C GLY A 21 0.99 7.68 5.45
N GLY A 22 2.18 7.98 5.95
CA GLY A 22 2.39 8.92 7.05
C GLY A 22 2.57 10.35 6.54
N TYR A 23 3.17 11.18 7.37
CA TYR A 23 3.38 12.60 7.06
C TYR A 23 4.40 12.83 5.94
N TYR A 24 5.45 11.99 5.89
CA TYR A 24 6.57 12.16 4.96
C TYR A 24 6.54 11.22 3.77
N TYR A 25 6.09 9.98 3.98
CA TYR A 25 6.16 8.93 2.97
C TYR A 25 4.77 8.34 2.71
N ARG A 26 4.57 8.02 1.44
CA ARG A 26 3.43 7.24 0.95
C ARG A 26 3.96 5.89 0.52
N HIS A 27 3.14 4.88 0.74
CA HIS A 27 3.47 3.50 0.50
C HIS A 27 2.44 2.85 -0.41
N ILE A 28 2.92 2.09 -1.40
CA ILE A 28 2.12 1.15 -2.19
C ILE A 28 2.48 -0.24 -1.68
N ILE A 29 1.51 -0.92 -1.06
CA ILE A 29 1.65 -2.26 -0.53
C ILE A 29 1.25 -3.25 -1.63
N ARG A 30 2.14 -4.18 -1.94
CA ARG A 30 1.89 -5.32 -2.84
C ARG A 30 2.12 -6.61 -2.07
N SER A 31 1.18 -6.93 -1.17
CA SER A 31 1.20 -8.17 -0.41
C SER A 31 1.11 -9.40 -1.31
N ASP A 32 0.47 -9.26 -2.47
CA ASP A 32 0.42 -10.28 -3.53
C ASP A 32 1.81 -10.60 -4.10
N LEU A 33 2.69 -9.60 -4.18
CA LEU A 33 4.09 -9.76 -4.61
C LEU A 33 5.09 -9.83 -3.45
N GLY A 34 4.63 -9.63 -2.21
CA GLY A 34 5.48 -9.60 -1.03
C GLY A 34 6.43 -8.39 -0.99
N CYS A 35 6.03 -7.24 -1.54
CA CYS A 35 6.85 -6.03 -1.53
C CYS A 35 6.08 -4.77 -1.16
N LEU A 36 6.84 -3.74 -0.79
CA LEU A 36 6.37 -2.41 -0.38
C LEU A 36 7.16 -1.36 -1.17
N MET A 37 6.46 -0.46 -1.84
CA MET A 37 7.07 0.68 -2.53
C MET A 37 6.85 1.94 -1.70
N SER A 38 7.89 2.75 -1.51
CA SER A 38 7.86 3.96 -0.68
C SER A 38 8.36 5.16 -1.47
N SER A 39 7.72 6.32 -1.33
CA SER A 39 8.22 7.60 -1.87
C SER A 39 7.58 8.77 -1.12
N SER A 40 8.30 9.87 -0.97
CA SER A 40 7.70 11.12 -0.49
C SER A 40 6.75 11.74 -1.53
N ASN A 41 6.96 11.46 -2.82
CA ASN A 41 6.11 11.96 -3.89
C ASN A 41 6.14 11.06 -5.13
N PHE A 42 5.12 10.21 -5.29
CA PHE A 42 4.97 9.32 -6.45
C PHE A 42 4.80 10.06 -7.79
N ASN A 43 4.45 11.35 -7.81
CA ASN A 43 4.44 12.12 -9.06
C ASN A 43 5.84 12.49 -9.54
N LYS A 44 6.82 12.56 -8.63
CA LYS A 44 8.23 12.87 -8.95
C LYS A 44 9.10 11.63 -9.02
N GLY A 45 8.86 10.64 -8.16
CA GLY A 45 9.59 9.37 -8.12
C GLY A 45 11.07 9.48 -7.77
N SER A 46 11.55 10.65 -7.31
CA SER A 46 12.97 10.94 -7.08
C SER A 46 13.60 10.15 -5.93
N ASP A 47 12.77 9.68 -4.99
CA ASP A 47 13.17 8.93 -3.79
C ASP A 47 12.41 7.59 -3.69
N LEU A 48 12.00 7.04 -4.84
CA LEU A 48 11.30 5.76 -4.88
C LEU A 48 12.21 4.64 -4.35
N ALA A 49 11.76 3.97 -3.29
CA ALA A 49 12.42 2.80 -2.71
C ALA A 49 11.50 1.59 -2.77
N LEU A 50 12.09 0.42 -3.07
CA LEU A 50 11.41 -0.87 -3.02
C LEU A 50 11.96 -1.69 -1.85
N HIS A 51 11.05 -2.19 -1.02
CA HIS A 51 11.38 -3.00 0.15
C HIS A 51 10.66 -4.36 0.07
N SER A 52 11.29 -5.37 0.65
CA SER A 52 10.62 -6.66 0.87
C SER A 52 9.61 -6.51 2.00
N LEU A 53 8.38 -6.96 1.77
CA LEU A 53 7.36 -7.01 2.82
C LEU A 53 7.57 -8.30 3.62
N HIS A 54 7.84 -8.15 4.92
CA HIS A 54 8.05 -9.28 5.81
C HIS A 54 6.86 -10.27 5.74
N PRO A 55 7.07 -11.60 5.79
CA PRO A 55 5.97 -12.56 5.66
C PRO A 55 4.82 -12.35 6.67
N SER A 56 5.11 -11.94 7.91
CA SER A 56 4.07 -11.61 8.91
C SER A 56 3.22 -10.40 8.50
N CYS A 57 3.74 -9.54 7.61
CA CYS A 57 3.07 -8.36 7.12
C CYS A 57 2.19 -8.60 5.89
N ARG A 58 2.04 -9.86 5.45
CA ARG A 58 1.28 -10.22 4.26
C ARG A 58 -0.15 -10.67 4.60
N GLY A 59 -1.03 -10.63 3.61
CA GLY A 59 -2.38 -11.19 3.69
C GLY A 59 -3.35 -10.41 4.57
N GLY A 60 -3.18 -9.08 4.65
CA GLY A 60 -4.20 -8.18 5.18
C GLY A 60 -5.20 -7.78 4.10
N ASP A 61 -6.41 -7.45 4.54
CA ASP A 61 -7.47 -6.88 3.68
C ASP A 61 -7.22 -5.39 3.44
N SER A 62 -6.66 -4.71 4.46
CA SER A 62 -6.24 -3.32 4.38
C SER A 62 -5.02 -3.06 5.26
N TYR A 63 -4.29 -2.02 4.90
CA TYR A 63 -3.05 -1.58 5.52
C TYR A 63 -3.17 -0.13 5.97
N LEU A 64 -2.83 0.13 7.21
CA LEU A 64 -2.80 1.48 7.78
C LEU A 64 -1.38 1.76 8.24
N CYS A 65 -0.90 2.98 8.05
CA CYS A 65 0.37 3.39 8.64
C CYS A 65 0.32 4.83 9.12
N ASP A 66 1.03 5.09 10.21
CA ASP A 66 1.37 6.43 10.66
C ASP A 66 2.91 6.60 10.68
N ASN A 67 3.42 7.67 11.28
CA ASN A 67 4.86 7.94 11.31
C ASN A 67 5.70 6.91 12.10
N LYS A 68 5.08 6.10 12.97
CA LYS A 68 5.75 5.13 13.85
C LYS A 68 5.23 3.71 13.72
N TYR A 69 3.99 3.52 13.29
CA TYR A 69 3.30 2.24 13.33
C TYR A 69 2.77 1.84 11.96
N PHE A 70 2.75 0.53 11.74
CA PHE A 70 2.22 -0.12 10.56
C PHE A 70 1.24 -1.19 11.01
N TYR A 71 -0.01 -1.10 10.59
CA TYR A 71 -1.07 -2.00 11.00
C TYR A 71 -1.62 -2.76 9.80
N ILE A 72 -1.96 -4.02 10.05
CA ILE A 72 -2.54 -4.94 9.09
C ILE A 72 -3.90 -5.33 9.60
N ILE A 73 -4.93 -4.95 8.86
CA ILE A 73 -6.33 -5.22 9.18
C ILE A 73 -6.77 -6.44 8.38
N LYS A 74 -7.40 -7.40 9.06
CA LYS A 74 -7.95 -8.61 8.44
C LYS A 74 -9.27 -8.97 9.11
N GLY A 75 -10.37 -8.88 8.38
CA GLY A 75 -11.72 -8.91 8.96
C GLY A 75 -11.85 -7.87 10.09
N ASP A 76 -12.23 -8.35 11.27
CA ASP A 76 -12.44 -7.51 12.47
C ASP A 76 -11.20 -7.45 13.39
N GLU A 77 -10.07 -8.02 12.95
CA GLU A 77 -8.82 -8.07 13.70
C GLU A 77 -7.75 -7.16 13.09
N TYR A 78 -6.81 -6.70 13.93
CA TYR A 78 -5.61 -5.99 13.49
C TYR A 78 -4.36 -6.51 14.20
N ARG A 79 -3.20 -6.34 13.55
CA ARG A 79 -1.88 -6.57 14.14
C ARG A 79 -0.89 -5.49 13.70
N GLY A 80 0.10 -5.20 14.54
CA GLY A 80 1.19 -4.25 14.29
C GLY A 80 2.57 -4.90 14.25
#